data_AF-A0AAU4QUK4-F1
#
_entry.id   AF-A0AAU4QUK4-F1
#
_cell.length_a   1.000
_cell.length_b   1.000
_cell.length_c   1.000
_cell.angle_alpha   90.00
_cell.angle_beta   90.00
_cell.angle_gamma   90.00
#
_symmetry.space_group_name_H-M   'P 1'
#
loop_
_entity.id
_entity.type
_entity.pdbx_description
1 polymer ?
#
loop_
_entity_poly.entity_id
_entity_poly.type
_entity_poly.pdbx_seq_one_letter_code
_entity_poly.pdbx_strand_id
1 'polypeptide(L)'
;MKKLSARRRHPLAAVVVLLLALACTGGVYAVFAPAGKAQAEETAQSLTIEEGKKLYAVGCASCHGTGGQGTSDGPSLVGVGAASVDFQVSTGRMPAATSQGAQVPKKKNIYSQAEIDQLAAYIASLGAGPAVPTEEQYGSEGADIGKGGELFRNNCAQCHNFTGKGGALTKGKYAPSLEGVDPKHIYEAMLTGPQNMPSFPDTTLSEQNKKDIIAYLHAVNSDETVNPGGLELGGLGPVSEGLFAWIFGLGALIAVAVWVAARTAKAKKS
;
A
#
# COMPACT_ATOMS: atom_id res chain seq x y z
N MET A 1 50.61 -6.73 -55.80
CA MET A 1 50.56 -6.88 -54.33
C MET A 1 51.91 -6.63 -53.59
N LYS A 2 52.98 -6.11 -54.23
CA LYS A 2 54.29 -5.89 -53.55
C LYS A 2 54.45 -4.54 -52.82
N LYS A 3 53.60 -3.53 -53.07
CA LYS A 3 53.73 -2.17 -52.48
C LYS A 3 53.23 -2.05 -51.02
N LEU A 4 52.30 -2.91 -50.59
CA LEU A 4 51.75 -2.93 -49.23
C LEU A 4 52.74 -3.52 -48.21
N SER A 5 53.61 -4.43 -48.64
CA SER A 5 54.61 -5.08 -47.77
C SER A 5 55.72 -4.13 -47.31
N ALA A 6 56.10 -3.15 -48.12
CA ALA A 6 57.20 -2.22 -47.79
C ALA A 6 56.82 -1.18 -46.72
N ARG A 7 55.51 -0.84 -46.60
CA ARG A 7 55.01 0.13 -45.63
C ARG A 7 54.58 -0.47 -44.28
N ARG A 8 54.61 -1.80 -44.13
CA ARG A 8 54.26 -2.49 -42.85
C ARG A 8 55.15 -2.12 -41.66
N ARG A 9 56.37 -1.62 -41.91
CA ARG A 9 57.35 -1.25 -40.86
C ARG A 9 57.40 0.26 -40.58
N HIS A 10 56.54 1.06 -41.20
CA HIS A 10 56.50 2.50 -40.99
C HIS A 10 55.76 2.82 -39.67
N PRO A 11 56.27 3.70 -38.79
CA PRO A 11 55.67 3.97 -37.47
C PRO A 11 54.20 4.42 -37.55
N LEU A 12 53.80 5.06 -38.64
CA LEU A 12 52.42 5.49 -38.89
C LEU A 12 51.43 4.33 -39.18
N ALA A 13 51.92 3.13 -39.54
CA ALA A 13 51.04 1.99 -39.81
C ALA A 13 50.32 1.52 -38.53
N ALA A 14 50.98 1.60 -37.37
CA ALA A 14 50.37 1.28 -36.08
C ALA A 14 49.23 2.25 -35.72
N VAL A 15 49.42 3.54 -35.98
CA VAL A 15 48.41 4.58 -35.73
C VAL A 15 47.18 4.38 -36.61
N VAL A 16 47.38 4.07 -37.90
CA VAL A 16 46.27 3.82 -38.84
C VAL A 16 45.48 2.56 -38.45
N VAL A 17 46.16 1.49 -38.03
CA VAL A 17 45.49 0.26 -37.55
C VAL A 17 44.72 0.52 -36.25
N LEU A 18 45.28 1.31 -35.33
CA LEU A 18 44.60 1.66 -34.08
C LEU A 18 43.35 2.52 -34.33
N LEU A 19 43.43 3.50 -35.23
CA LEU A 19 42.29 4.34 -35.62
C LEU A 19 41.20 3.52 -36.33
N LEU A 20 41.58 2.60 -37.21
CA LEU A 20 40.63 1.68 -37.85
C LEU A 20 39.99 0.75 -36.83
N ALA A 21 40.76 0.21 -35.88
CA ALA A 21 40.23 -0.63 -34.82
C ALA A 21 39.25 0.14 -33.92
N LEU A 22 39.59 1.38 -33.51
CA LEU A 22 38.70 2.25 -32.74
C LEU A 22 37.43 2.63 -33.51
N ALA A 23 37.55 2.90 -34.81
CA ALA A 23 36.42 3.23 -35.66
C ALA A 23 35.51 2.01 -35.86
N CYS A 24 36.07 0.82 -36.02
CA CYS A 24 35.30 -0.43 -36.13
C CYS A 24 34.61 -0.77 -34.81
N THR A 25 35.30 -0.69 -33.65
CA THR A 25 34.67 -0.95 -32.35
C THR A 25 33.63 0.12 -31.99
N GLY A 26 33.91 1.39 -32.27
CA GLY A 26 32.95 2.48 -32.10
C GLY A 26 31.73 2.36 -33.03
N GLY A 27 31.93 1.95 -34.28
CA GLY A 27 30.86 1.72 -35.25
C GLY A 27 29.99 0.51 -34.89
N VAL A 28 30.60 -0.59 -34.45
CA VAL A 28 29.86 -1.76 -33.94
C VAL A 28 29.08 -1.38 -32.68
N TYR A 29 29.70 -0.67 -31.73
CA TYR A 29 29.00 -0.23 -30.53
C TYR A 29 27.83 0.71 -30.86
N ALA A 30 27.98 1.65 -31.80
CA ALA A 30 26.89 2.54 -32.21
C ALA A 30 25.71 1.81 -32.88
N VAL A 31 25.97 0.70 -33.58
CA VAL A 31 24.92 -0.13 -34.21
C VAL A 31 24.18 -0.99 -33.17
N PHE A 32 24.86 -1.42 -32.10
CA PHE A 32 24.27 -2.29 -31.07
C PHE A 32 23.85 -1.54 -29.78
N ALA A 33 24.21 -0.26 -29.64
CA ALA A 33 23.84 0.54 -28.49
C ALA A 33 22.34 0.90 -28.54
N PRO A 34 21.59 0.70 -27.44
CA PRO A 34 20.17 1.02 -27.38
C PRO A 34 19.97 2.53 -27.24
N ALA A 35 20.08 3.27 -28.34
CA ALA A 35 19.97 4.74 -28.32
C ALA A 35 18.52 5.27 -28.13
N GLY A 36 17.50 4.43 -28.35
CA GLY A 36 16.10 4.87 -28.38
C GLY A 36 15.28 4.71 -27.09
N LYS A 37 15.68 3.83 -26.15
CA LYS A 37 14.85 3.51 -24.97
C LYS A 37 15.03 4.53 -23.84
N ALA A 38 16.29 4.87 -23.50
CA ALA A 38 16.59 5.76 -22.38
C ALA A 38 16.04 7.19 -22.57
N GLN A 39 16.15 7.75 -23.77
CA GLN A 39 15.71 9.12 -24.03
C GLN A 39 14.18 9.26 -24.04
N ALA A 40 13.47 8.23 -24.53
CA ALA A 40 12.01 8.21 -24.51
C ALA A 40 11.45 8.06 -23.09
N GLU A 41 12.10 7.24 -22.26
CA GLU A 41 11.73 6.98 -20.87
C GLU A 41 11.99 8.20 -19.98
N GLU A 42 13.13 8.89 -20.17
CA GLU A 42 13.44 10.15 -19.46
C GLU A 42 12.48 11.28 -19.84
N THR A 43 12.13 11.39 -21.13
CA THR A 43 11.15 12.37 -21.60
C THR A 43 9.76 12.07 -21.03
N ALA A 44 9.31 10.81 -21.06
CA ALA A 44 8.04 10.40 -20.50
C ALA A 44 7.97 10.68 -18.98
N GLN A 45 9.03 10.37 -18.24
CA GLN A 45 9.10 10.62 -16.80
C GLN A 45 9.07 12.12 -16.48
N SER A 46 9.78 12.95 -17.26
CA SER A 46 9.75 14.40 -17.09
C SER A 46 8.35 15.00 -17.33
N LEU A 47 7.62 14.49 -18.32
CA LEU A 47 6.24 14.91 -18.60
C LEU A 47 5.28 14.51 -17.48
N THR A 48 5.43 13.29 -16.94
CA THR A 48 4.64 12.81 -15.79
C THR A 48 4.86 13.67 -14.55
N ILE A 49 6.11 14.06 -14.27
CA ILE A 49 6.46 14.94 -13.14
C ILE A 49 5.86 16.34 -13.33
N GLU A 50 5.94 16.92 -14.53
CA GLU A 50 5.36 18.23 -14.81
C GLU A 50 3.82 18.25 -14.70
N GLU A 51 3.15 17.19 -15.15
CA GLU A 51 1.69 17.09 -14.98
C GLU A 51 1.31 16.90 -13.51
N GLY A 52 2.05 16.06 -12.78
CA GLY A 52 1.91 15.89 -11.34
C GLY A 52 2.08 17.21 -10.57
N LYS A 53 3.03 18.05 -10.98
CA LYS A 53 3.26 19.36 -10.39
C LYS A 53 2.07 20.31 -10.57
N LYS A 54 1.38 20.26 -11.72
CA LYS A 54 0.16 21.07 -11.94
C LYS A 54 -0.97 20.62 -11.04
N LEU A 55 -1.21 19.31 -10.95
CA LEU A 55 -2.21 18.74 -10.04
C LEU A 55 -1.91 19.11 -8.59
N TYR A 56 -0.64 19.01 -8.18
CA TYR A 56 -0.16 19.38 -6.87
C TYR A 56 -0.41 20.85 -6.54
N ALA A 57 -0.14 21.75 -7.49
CA ALA A 57 -0.33 23.19 -7.32
C ALA A 57 -1.79 23.55 -7.02
N VAL A 58 -2.76 22.81 -7.59
CA VAL A 58 -4.19 23.04 -7.40
C VAL A 58 -4.73 22.36 -6.14
N GLY A 59 -4.31 21.11 -5.87
CA GLY A 59 -4.93 20.28 -4.83
C GLY A 59 -4.21 20.22 -3.49
N CYS A 60 -2.91 20.52 -3.44
CA CYS A 60 -2.05 20.16 -2.31
C CYS A 60 -1.20 21.32 -1.78
N ALA A 61 -0.76 22.23 -2.65
CA ALA A 61 0.20 23.27 -2.33
C ALA A 61 -0.26 24.26 -1.25
N SER A 62 -1.57 24.44 -1.06
CA SER A 62 -2.13 25.32 -0.02
C SER A 62 -1.75 24.87 1.40
N CYS A 63 -1.72 23.55 1.65
CA CYS A 63 -1.36 22.99 2.95
C CYS A 63 0.09 22.49 2.99
N HIS A 64 0.62 21.96 1.89
CA HIS A 64 1.95 21.36 1.86
C HIS A 64 3.05 22.27 1.30
N GLY A 65 2.71 23.53 0.97
CA GLY A 65 3.63 24.51 0.39
C GLY A 65 3.86 24.27 -1.10
N THR A 66 4.34 25.28 -1.82
CA THR A 66 4.49 25.23 -3.29
C THR A 66 5.51 24.19 -3.78
N GLY A 67 6.49 23.83 -2.96
CA GLY A 67 7.52 22.84 -3.25
C GLY A 67 7.48 21.62 -2.32
N GLY A 68 6.36 21.36 -1.63
CA GLY A 68 6.22 20.22 -0.72
C GLY A 68 6.95 20.35 0.61
N GLN A 69 7.49 21.52 0.94
CA GLN A 69 8.24 21.77 2.18
C GLN A 69 7.41 21.77 3.47
N GLY A 70 6.07 21.76 3.34
CA GLY A 70 5.13 21.86 4.46
C GLY A 70 4.83 23.30 4.89
N THR A 71 3.74 23.46 5.63
CA THR A 71 3.33 24.72 6.29
C THR A 71 2.81 24.42 7.71
N SER A 72 2.19 25.38 8.38
CA SER A 72 1.45 25.12 9.62
C SER A 72 0.23 24.22 9.41
N ASP A 73 -0.30 24.17 8.19
CA ASP A 73 -1.57 23.51 7.86
C ASP A 73 -1.36 22.10 7.30
N GLY A 74 -0.13 21.74 6.91
CA GLY A 74 0.22 20.42 6.40
C GLY A 74 1.71 20.11 6.55
N PRO A 75 2.08 18.84 6.83
CA PRO A 75 3.47 18.44 6.99
C PRO A 75 4.25 18.54 5.67
N SER A 76 5.57 18.46 5.75
CA SER A 76 6.42 18.29 4.57
C SER A 76 6.09 16.97 3.86
N LEU A 77 6.10 17.01 2.52
CA LEU A 77 6.00 15.85 1.64
C LEU A 77 7.36 15.44 1.06
N VAL A 78 8.42 16.17 1.36
CA VAL A 78 9.77 15.81 0.92
C VAL A 78 10.18 14.50 1.60
N GLY A 79 10.44 13.47 0.80
CA GLY A 79 10.92 12.16 1.26
C GLY A 79 9.84 11.21 1.80
N VAL A 80 8.55 11.55 1.72
CA VAL A 80 7.47 10.63 2.10
C VAL A 80 7.31 9.46 1.12
N GLY A 81 7.82 9.63 -0.12
CA GLY A 81 7.82 8.61 -1.17
C GLY A 81 6.52 8.50 -1.96
N ALA A 82 6.62 7.86 -3.12
CA ALA A 82 5.51 7.64 -4.05
C ALA A 82 4.42 6.74 -3.43
N ALA A 83 4.81 5.70 -2.67
CA ALA A 83 3.85 4.80 -2.01
C ALA A 83 2.93 5.53 -1.02
N SER A 84 3.45 6.56 -0.33
CA SER A 84 2.62 7.33 0.60
C SER A 84 1.60 8.18 -0.14
N VAL A 85 1.94 8.70 -1.32
CA VAL A 85 1.01 9.48 -2.14
C VAL A 85 -0.05 8.57 -2.73
N ASP A 86 0.35 7.44 -3.31
CA ASP A 86 -0.58 6.45 -3.85
C ASP A 86 -1.58 6.05 -2.76
N PHE A 87 -1.13 5.51 -1.63
CA PHE A 87 -2.01 5.12 -0.53
C PHE A 87 -2.94 6.22 -0.04
N GLN A 88 -2.43 7.43 0.23
CA GLN A 88 -3.26 8.47 0.83
C GLN A 88 -4.29 9.02 -0.16
N VAL A 89 -3.94 9.14 -1.44
CA VAL A 89 -4.83 9.70 -2.46
C VAL A 89 -5.79 8.64 -3.02
N SER A 90 -5.31 7.42 -3.29
CA SER A 90 -6.12 6.29 -3.77
C SER A 90 -7.18 5.86 -2.77
N THR A 91 -6.85 5.89 -1.47
CA THR A 91 -7.83 5.66 -0.39
C THR A 91 -8.70 6.88 -0.10
N GLY A 92 -8.48 7.98 -0.82
CA GLY A 92 -9.21 9.23 -0.72
C GLY A 92 -8.90 10.03 0.55
N ARG A 93 -8.05 9.55 1.47
CA ARG A 93 -7.74 10.32 2.70
C ARG A 93 -7.19 11.70 2.39
N MET A 94 -6.32 11.77 1.38
CA MET A 94 -5.82 13.04 0.84
C MET A 94 -6.43 13.33 -0.54
N PRO A 95 -6.65 14.61 -0.88
CA PRO A 95 -6.56 15.80 -0.02
C PRO A 95 -7.60 15.76 1.10
N ALA A 96 -7.22 16.10 2.34
CA ALA A 96 -8.16 16.06 3.46
C ALA A 96 -9.27 17.12 3.30
N ALA A 97 -10.52 16.77 3.63
CA ALA A 97 -11.63 17.73 3.59
C ALA A 97 -11.54 18.76 4.73
N THR A 98 -10.98 18.35 5.87
CA THR A 98 -10.64 19.20 6.99
C THR A 98 -9.49 18.56 7.76
N SER A 99 -8.58 19.38 8.29
CA SER A 99 -7.57 18.95 9.26
C SER A 99 -8.15 18.83 10.68
N GLN A 100 -9.42 19.22 10.88
CA GLN A 100 -10.11 19.22 12.15
C GLN A 100 -10.76 17.85 12.39
N GLY A 101 -10.00 16.95 13.00
CA GLY A 101 -10.46 15.63 13.41
C GLY A 101 -9.37 14.87 14.14
N ALA A 102 -9.75 13.83 14.87
CA ALA A 102 -8.78 12.97 15.55
C ALA A 102 -7.84 12.26 14.54
N GLN A 103 -8.37 11.95 13.34
CA GLN A 103 -7.68 11.27 12.25
C GLN A 103 -8.45 11.49 10.93
N VAL A 104 -7.79 11.31 9.77
CA VAL A 104 -8.42 11.55 8.46
C VAL A 104 -9.13 10.27 7.97
N PRO A 105 -10.45 10.25 7.79
CA PRO A 105 -11.17 9.05 7.38
C PRO A 105 -10.96 8.73 5.89
N LYS A 106 -11.19 7.47 5.52
CA LYS A 106 -11.34 7.07 4.11
C LYS A 106 -12.52 7.83 3.52
N LYS A 107 -12.37 8.33 2.30
CA LYS A 107 -13.48 8.91 1.52
C LYS A 107 -13.40 8.43 0.07
N LYS A 108 -14.38 8.82 -0.74
CA LYS A 108 -14.36 8.54 -2.17
C LYS A 108 -13.15 9.24 -2.80
N ASN A 109 -12.32 8.47 -3.50
CA ASN A 109 -11.25 9.01 -4.33
C ASN A 109 -11.85 9.82 -5.48
N ILE A 110 -11.26 10.99 -5.73
CA ILE A 110 -11.66 11.93 -6.78
C ILE A 110 -10.64 12.01 -7.93
N TYR A 111 -9.46 11.41 -7.76
CA TYR A 111 -8.40 11.33 -8.76
C TYR A 111 -8.45 9.96 -9.46
N SER A 112 -8.16 9.96 -10.76
CA SER A 112 -7.85 8.75 -11.50
C SER A 112 -6.49 8.16 -11.10
N GLN A 113 -6.26 6.88 -11.39
CA GLN A 113 -4.97 6.26 -11.09
C GLN A 113 -3.81 6.97 -11.83
N ALA A 114 -4.03 7.41 -13.08
CA ALA A 114 -3.01 8.14 -13.84
C ALA A 114 -2.63 9.49 -13.18
N GLU A 115 -3.61 10.21 -12.61
CA GLU A 115 -3.35 11.44 -11.87
C GLU A 115 -2.62 11.17 -10.54
N ILE A 116 -2.94 10.04 -9.89
CA ILE A 116 -2.23 9.60 -8.67
C ILE A 116 -0.78 9.27 -9.00
N ASP A 117 -0.53 8.53 -10.08
CA ASP A 117 0.83 8.17 -10.52
C ASP A 117 1.64 9.43 -10.85
N GLN A 118 1.02 10.42 -11.50
CA GLN A 118 1.62 11.73 -11.77
C GLN A 118 1.96 12.48 -10.48
N LEU A 119 1.02 12.58 -9.53
CA LEU A 119 1.27 13.19 -8.22
C LEU A 119 2.40 12.47 -7.47
N ALA A 120 2.37 11.14 -7.47
CA ALA A 120 3.38 10.31 -6.80
C ALA A 120 4.76 10.49 -7.42
N ALA A 121 4.86 10.56 -8.75
CA ALA A 121 6.10 10.85 -9.47
C ALA A 121 6.65 12.24 -9.15
N TYR A 122 5.79 13.27 -9.09
CA TYR A 122 6.19 14.61 -8.70
C TYR A 122 6.75 14.62 -7.27
N ILE A 123 6.06 14.03 -6.29
CA ILE A 123 6.53 13.99 -4.90
C ILE A 123 7.82 13.18 -4.76
N ALA A 124 7.96 12.06 -5.48
CA ALA A 124 9.19 11.29 -5.51
C ALA A 124 10.38 12.07 -6.10
N SER A 125 10.13 13.04 -6.99
CA SER A 125 11.17 13.94 -7.50
C SER A 125 11.69 14.94 -6.47
N LEU A 126 10.92 15.21 -5.40
CA LEU A 126 11.30 16.16 -4.35
C LEU A 126 12.27 15.55 -3.32
N GLY A 127 12.30 14.22 -3.19
CA GLY A 127 13.21 13.53 -2.28
C GLY A 127 13.03 12.01 -2.29
N ALA A 128 14.07 11.29 -1.86
CA ALA A 128 14.04 9.84 -1.77
C ALA A 128 13.02 9.36 -0.72
N GLY A 129 12.22 8.37 -1.10
CA GLY A 129 11.25 7.73 -0.22
C GLY A 129 10.77 6.40 -0.82
N PRO A 130 9.88 5.68 -0.13
CA PRO A 130 9.41 4.38 -0.59
C PRO A 130 8.67 4.47 -1.93
N ALA A 131 9.01 3.58 -2.86
CA ALA A 131 8.36 3.46 -4.16
C ALA A 131 7.04 2.68 -4.04
N VAL A 132 6.11 2.91 -4.97
CA VAL A 132 4.87 2.14 -5.09
C VAL A 132 5.23 0.66 -5.31
N PRO A 133 4.64 -0.28 -4.55
CA PRO A 133 4.98 -1.69 -4.69
C PRO A 133 4.44 -2.28 -6.00
N THR A 134 5.15 -3.27 -6.54
CA THR A 134 4.73 -4.02 -7.73
C THR A 134 3.79 -5.16 -7.35
N GLU A 135 3.03 -5.68 -8.32
CA GLU A 135 2.09 -6.79 -8.12
C GLU A 135 2.76 -8.03 -7.52
N GLU A 136 4.00 -8.30 -7.89
CA GLU A 136 4.77 -9.43 -7.35
C GLU A 136 5.04 -9.31 -5.86
N GLN A 137 5.09 -8.09 -5.31
CA GLN A 137 5.40 -7.85 -3.90
C GLN A 137 4.18 -8.07 -2.99
N TYR A 138 2.97 -7.76 -3.48
CA TYR A 138 1.73 -7.90 -2.70
C TYR A 138 0.83 -9.06 -3.15
N GLY A 139 1.16 -9.75 -4.25
CA GLY A 139 0.45 -10.92 -4.72
C GLY A 139 0.56 -12.12 -3.77
N SER A 140 -0.42 -13.02 -3.79
CA SER A 140 -0.50 -14.18 -2.89
C SER A 140 0.43 -15.34 -3.26
N GLU A 141 1.09 -15.29 -4.42
CA GLU A 141 1.98 -16.35 -4.88
C GLU A 141 3.23 -16.46 -4.00
N GLY A 142 3.48 -17.68 -3.50
CA GLY A 142 4.60 -17.98 -2.62
C GLY A 142 4.45 -17.47 -1.18
N ALA A 143 3.25 -17.04 -0.76
CA ALA A 143 2.98 -16.57 0.59
C ALA A 143 2.74 -17.71 1.59
N ASP A 144 3.25 -17.56 2.82
CA ASP A 144 2.96 -18.45 3.95
C ASP A 144 1.91 -17.81 4.88
N ILE A 145 0.67 -18.26 4.76
CA ILE A 145 -0.46 -17.78 5.58
C ILE A 145 -0.23 -18.02 7.08
N GLY A 146 0.40 -19.15 7.44
CA GLY A 146 0.67 -19.50 8.83
C GLY A 146 1.67 -18.53 9.45
N LYS A 147 2.74 -18.21 8.70
CA LYS A 147 3.73 -17.21 9.10
C LYS A 147 3.12 -15.81 9.15
N GLY A 148 2.31 -15.47 8.16
CA GLY A 148 1.57 -14.20 8.10
C GLY A 148 0.69 -13.97 9.32
N GLY A 149 -0.03 -15.00 9.77
CA GLY A 149 -0.87 -14.93 10.97
C GLY A 149 -0.08 -14.81 12.27
N GLU A 150 1.12 -15.39 12.36
CA GLU A 150 2.04 -15.15 13.48
C GLU A 150 2.50 -13.68 13.51
N LEU A 151 2.99 -13.19 12.36
CA LEU A 151 3.50 -11.82 12.22
C LEU A 151 2.41 -10.78 12.50
N PHE A 152 1.23 -10.96 11.94
CA PHE A 152 0.11 -10.04 12.13
C PHE A 152 -0.35 -9.99 13.59
N ARG A 153 -0.43 -11.14 14.28
CA ARG A 153 -0.82 -11.17 15.70
C ARG A 153 0.21 -10.51 16.61
N ASN A 154 1.49 -10.66 16.29
CA ASN A 154 2.57 -10.07 17.07
C ASN A 154 2.70 -8.55 16.86
N ASN A 155 2.44 -8.06 15.64
CA ASN A 155 2.76 -6.67 15.27
C ASN A 155 1.54 -5.77 15.03
N CYS A 156 0.39 -6.31 14.63
CA CYS A 156 -0.73 -5.53 14.09
C CYS A 156 -2.04 -5.70 14.88
N ALA A 157 -2.30 -6.90 15.40
CA ALA A 157 -3.57 -7.24 16.04
C ALA A 157 -3.88 -6.42 17.30
N GLN A 158 -2.87 -5.86 17.95
CA GLN A 158 -3.03 -4.95 19.09
C GLN A 158 -3.86 -3.70 18.74
N CYS A 159 -3.83 -3.28 17.46
CA CYS A 159 -4.61 -2.16 16.96
C CYS A 159 -5.76 -2.64 16.07
N HIS A 160 -5.51 -3.56 15.16
CA HIS A 160 -6.46 -3.95 14.11
C HIS A 160 -7.34 -5.17 14.46
N ASN A 161 -7.26 -5.71 15.69
CA ASN A 161 -7.91 -6.97 16.09
C ASN A 161 -7.31 -8.19 15.35
N PHE A 162 -7.60 -9.41 15.79
CA PHE A 162 -6.98 -10.66 15.32
C PHE A 162 -7.24 -10.97 13.85
N THR A 163 -8.43 -10.62 13.35
CA THR A 163 -8.85 -10.81 11.96
C THR A 163 -8.91 -9.48 11.19
N GLY A 164 -8.31 -8.41 11.71
CA GLY A 164 -8.26 -7.14 10.98
C GLY A 164 -9.55 -6.31 11.04
N LYS A 165 -10.47 -6.56 11.97
CA LYS A 165 -11.74 -5.79 12.10
C LYS A 165 -11.58 -4.35 12.60
N GLY A 166 -10.38 -3.94 13.00
CA GLY A 166 -10.09 -2.61 13.53
C GLY A 166 -10.29 -2.52 15.05
N GLY A 167 -10.05 -1.34 15.59
CA GLY A 167 -10.06 -1.12 17.04
C GLY A 167 -10.02 0.35 17.42
N ALA A 168 -10.52 0.67 18.62
CA ALA A 168 -10.46 2.03 19.15
C ALA A 168 -9.05 2.36 19.63
N LEU A 169 -8.59 3.59 19.35
CA LEU A 169 -7.32 4.13 19.82
C LEU A 169 -7.57 5.35 20.72
N THR A 170 -6.49 5.87 21.30
CA THR A 170 -6.58 7.02 22.21
C THR A 170 -7.04 8.30 21.49
N LYS A 171 -7.69 9.20 22.25
CA LYS A 171 -8.09 10.54 21.78
C LYS A 171 -9.02 10.53 20.54
N GLY A 172 -9.92 9.56 20.46
CA GLY A 172 -10.91 9.46 19.38
C GLY A 172 -10.37 8.93 18.04
N LYS A 173 -9.11 8.47 18.01
CA LYS A 173 -8.51 7.79 16.87
C LYS A 173 -9.00 6.33 16.83
N TYR A 174 -8.85 5.67 15.69
CA TYR A 174 -9.19 4.27 15.54
C TYR A 174 -8.34 3.60 14.45
N ALA A 175 -8.02 2.33 14.65
CA ALA A 175 -7.53 1.48 13.58
C ALA A 175 -8.72 1.08 12.69
N PRO A 176 -8.68 1.36 11.38
CA PRO A 176 -9.76 0.96 10.48
C PRO A 176 -9.82 -0.56 10.33
N SER A 177 -10.99 -1.07 9.92
CA SER A 177 -11.09 -2.43 9.41
C SER A 177 -10.23 -2.59 8.15
N LEU A 178 -9.60 -3.75 8.04
CA LEU A 178 -8.79 -4.21 6.91
C LEU A 178 -9.59 -5.09 5.95
N GLU A 179 -10.90 -5.21 6.18
CA GLU A 179 -11.82 -6.02 5.37
C GLU A 179 -12.03 -5.36 4.00
N GLY A 180 -11.91 -6.16 2.94
CA GLY A 180 -12.06 -5.69 1.56
C GLY A 180 -11.07 -4.59 1.15
N VAL A 181 -9.93 -4.48 1.85
CA VAL A 181 -8.87 -3.54 1.48
C VAL A 181 -7.96 -4.19 0.45
N ASP A 182 -7.66 -3.46 -0.62
CA ASP A 182 -6.76 -3.89 -1.68
C ASP A 182 -5.37 -4.30 -1.12
N PRO A 183 -4.82 -5.46 -1.52
CA PRO A 183 -3.49 -5.92 -1.14
C PRO A 183 -2.38 -4.87 -1.31
N LYS A 184 -2.43 -4.09 -2.40
CA LYS A 184 -1.49 -2.98 -2.64
C LYS A 184 -1.54 -1.96 -1.51
N HIS A 185 -2.75 -1.54 -1.12
CA HIS A 185 -2.93 -0.58 -0.03
C HIS A 185 -2.52 -1.14 1.33
N ILE A 186 -2.67 -2.45 1.58
CA ILE A 186 -2.17 -3.08 2.80
C ILE A 186 -0.64 -3.02 2.82
N TYR A 187 0.03 -3.33 1.70
CA TYR A 187 1.48 -3.23 1.58
C TYR A 187 1.97 -1.81 1.84
N GLU A 188 1.37 -0.82 1.17
CA GLU A 188 1.73 0.59 1.31
C GLU A 188 1.45 1.12 2.72
N ALA A 189 0.36 0.69 3.37
CA ALA A 189 0.08 1.05 4.75
C ALA A 189 1.17 0.55 5.70
N MET A 190 1.62 -0.70 5.54
CA MET A 190 2.74 -1.23 6.30
C MET A 190 4.02 -0.47 6.00
N LEU A 191 4.31 -0.18 4.73
CA LEU A 191 5.53 0.48 4.30
C LEU A 191 5.64 1.93 4.81
N THR A 192 4.54 2.67 4.76
CA THR A 192 4.52 4.13 4.98
C THR A 192 4.07 4.54 6.38
N GLY A 193 3.31 3.70 7.09
CA GLY A 193 2.78 4.01 8.42
C GLY A 193 1.81 5.19 8.42
N PRO A 194 0.59 5.05 7.85
CA PRO A 194 -0.32 6.16 7.71
C PRO A 194 -0.86 6.65 9.07
N GLN A 195 -0.84 7.97 9.24
CA GLN A 195 -1.40 8.69 10.39
C GLN A 195 -0.76 8.27 11.73
N ASN A 196 -1.39 7.36 12.47
CA ASN A 196 -0.94 6.90 13.79
C ASN A 196 -0.36 5.48 13.75
N MET A 197 -0.41 4.83 12.59
CA MET A 197 0.19 3.52 12.39
C MET A 197 1.71 3.69 12.26
N PRO A 198 2.54 2.91 12.99
CA PRO A 198 3.98 2.93 12.78
C PRO A 198 4.33 2.43 11.38
N SER A 199 5.45 2.92 10.82
CA SER A 199 5.96 2.40 9.55
C SER A 199 6.79 1.14 9.77
N PHE A 200 6.64 0.20 8.85
CA PHE A 200 7.37 -1.06 8.77
C PHE A 200 8.11 -1.10 7.42
N PRO A 201 9.25 -0.42 7.29
CA PRO A 201 10.06 -0.45 6.08
C PRO A 201 10.58 -1.87 5.82
N ASP A 202 11.03 -2.15 4.60
CA ASP A 202 11.49 -3.50 4.20
C ASP A 202 12.72 -3.99 4.99
N THR A 203 13.42 -3.07 5.65
CA THR A 203 14.51 -3.36 6.60
C THR A 203 14.03 -3.90 7.95
N THR A 204 12.79 -3.58 8.35
CA THR A 204 12.16 -4.05 9.60
C THR A 204 11.22 -5.22 9.33
N LEU A 205 10.45 -5.15 8.25
CA LEU A 205 9.49 -6.17 7.84
C LEU A 205 9.70 -6.42 6.36
N SER A 206 10.40 -7.52 6.04
CA SER A 206 10.75 -7.87 4.66
C SER A 206 9.54 -7.97 3.74
N GLU A 207 9.77 -7.82 2.44
CA GLU A 207 8.71 -7.90 1.42
C GLU A 207 7.95 -9.23 1.50
N GLN A 208 8.66 -10.34 1.72
CA GLN A 208 8.05 -11.65 1.93
C GLN A 208 7.15 -11.67 3.18
N ASN A 209 7.62 -11.10 4.30
CA ASN A 209 6.81 -11.05 5.53
C ASN A 209 5.55 -10.18 5.35
N LYS A 210 5.63 -9.09 4.58
CA LYS A 210 4.47 -8.28 4.21
C LYS A 210 3.49 -9.07 3.35
N LYS A 211 3.99 -9.77 2.34
CA LYS A 211 3.22 -10.67 1.50
C LYS A 211 2.49 -11.75 2.31
N ASP A 212 3.19 -12.39 3.26
CA ASP A 212 2.62 -13.39 4.15
C ASP A 212 1.47 -12.81 4.99
N ILE A 213 1.65 -11.60 5.55
CA ILE A 213 0.60 -10.88 6.29
C ILE A 213 -0.62 -10.59 5.41
N ILE A 214 -0.40 -10.13 4.17
CA ILE A 214 -1.47 -9.87 3.20
C ILE A 214 -2.26 -11.15 2.89
N ALA A 215 -1.55 -12.26 2.65
CA ALA A 215 -2.18 -13.55 2.41
C ALA A 215 -2.99 -14.04 3.63
N TYR A 216 -2.48 -13.82 4.85
CA TYR A 216 -3.22 -14.08 6.07
C TYR A 216 -4.50 -13.25 6.16
N LEU A 217 -4.43 -11.94 5.92
CA LEU A 217 -5.61 -11.07 5.94
C LEU A 217 -6.65 -11.48 4.90
N HIS A 218 -6.21 -11.87 3.70
CA HIS A 218 -7.11 -12.42 2.69
C HIS A 218 -7.79 -13.71 3.18
N ALA A 219 -7.07 -14.58 3.87
CA ALA A 219 -7.59 -15.85 4.36
C ALA A 219 -8.60 -15.73 5.52
N VAL A 220 -8.54 -14.64 6.30
CA VAL A 220 -9.37 -14.47 7.52
C VAL A 220 -10.36 -13.31 7.47
N ASN A 221 -10.30 -12.49 6.42
CA ASN A 221 -11.05 -11.22 6.36
C ASN A 221 -11.44 -10.81 4.93
N SER A 222 -11.58 -11.79 4.04
CA SER A 222 -12.15 -11.60 2.70
C SER A 222 -13.57 -12.16 2.61
N ASP A 223 -14.29 -11.79 1.55
CA ASP A 223 -15.63 -12.33 1.24
C ASP A 223 -15.62 -13.87 1.01
N GLU A 224 -14.45 -14.46 0.75
CA GLU A 224 -14.24 -15.90 0.59
C GLU A 224 -14.01 -16.63 1.93
N THR A 225 -13.88 -15.89 3.03
CA THR A 225 -13.59 -16.45 4.35
C THR A 225 -14.77 -17.27 4.85
N VAL A 226 -14.53 -18.55 5.12
CA VAL A 226 -15.54 -19.43 5.72
C VAL A 226 -15.44 -19.34 7.24
N ASN A 227 -16.52 -18.92 7.90
CA ASN A 227 -16.63 -18.86 9.36
C ASN A 227 -17.05 -20.21 9.95
N PRO A 228 -16.13 -21.00 10.55
CA PRO A 228 -16.48 -22.29 11.11
C PRO A 228 -17.25 -22.07 12.41
N GLY A 229 -18.50 -22.55 12.48
CA GLY A 229 -19.35 -22.40 13.67
C GLY A 229 -20.54 -21.45 13.51
N GLY A 230 -20.75 -20.88 12.32
CA GLY A 230 -21.96 -20.14 11.99
C GLY A 230 -21.74 -18.63 11.89
N LEU A 231 -22.59 -17.85 12.54
CA LEU A 231 -22.59 -16.39 12.43
C LEU A 231 -21.32 -15.79 13.07
N GLU A 232 -20.62 -14.94 12.32
CA GLU A 232 -19.37 -14.29 12.73
C GLU A 232 -19.55 -13.27 13.87
N LEU A 233 -20.76 -12.70 14.01
CA LEU A 233 -21.07 -11.64 14.97
C LEU A 233 -20.03 -10.48 14.95
N GLY A 234 -19.54 -10.16 13.75
CA GLY A 234 -18.56 -9.11 13.51
C GLY A 234 -17.11 -9.46 13.87
N GLY A 235 -16.81 -10.69 14.29
CA GLY A 235 -15.43 -11.16 14.51
C GLY A 235 -14.71 -10.48 15.69
N LEU A 236 -15.47 -9.85 16.59
CA LEU A 236 -14.95 -9.11 17.76
C LEU A 236 -14.85 -9.99 19.02
N GLY A 237 -15.28 -11.26 18.94
CA GLY A 237 -15.20 -12.24 20.02
C GLY A 237 -16.22 -12.00 21.15
N PRO A 238 -15.80 -12.10 22.42
CA PRO A 238 -16.72 -12.30 23.55
C PRO A 238 -17.70 -11.14 23.80
N VAL A 239 -17.40 -9.94 23.30
CA VAL A 239 -18.28 -8.78 23.48
C VAL A 239 -19.55 -8.90 22.62
N SER A 240 -19.40 -9.15 21.32
CA SER A 240 -20.55 -9.30 20.43
C SER A 240 -21.27 -10.62 20.66
N GLU A 241 -20.53 -11.70 20.92
CA GLU A 241 -21.08 -13.00 21.32
C GLU A 241 -21.88 -12.91 22.62
N GLY A 242 -21.34 -12.22 23.63
CA GLY A 242 -22.00 -12.03 24.92
C GLY A 242 -23.28 -11.20 24.81
N LEU A 243 -23.26 -10.12 24.01
CA LEU A 243 -24.46 -9.32 23.73
C LEU A 243 -25.52 -10.15 23.01
N PHE A 244 -25.13 -10.93 22.01
CA PHE A 244 -26.04 -11.82 21.29
C PHE A 244 -26.65 -12.87 22.23
N ALA A 245 -25.82 -13.53 23.04
CA ALA A 245 -26.28 -14.51 24.03
C ALA A 245 -27.22 -13.89 25.07
N TRP A 246 -26.97 -12.66 25.49
CA TRP A 246 -27.84 -11.97 26.45
C TRP A 246 -29.19 -11.57 25.85
N ILE A 247 -29.22 -11.04 24.62
CA ILE A 247 -30.48 -10.63 23.98
C ILE A 247 -31.30 -11.85 23.56
N PHE A 248 -30.69 -12.75 22.78
CA PHE A 248 -31.42 -13.84 22.14
C PHE A 248 -31.42 -15.12 22.98
N GLY A 249 -30.28 -15.48 23.57
CA GLY A 249 -30.18 -16.66 24.41
C GLY A 249 -31.00 -16.51 25.69
N LEU A 250 -30.67 -15.53 26.53
CA LEU A 250 -31.40 -15.28 27.78
C LEU A 250 -32.83 -14.81 27.52
N GLY A 251 -33.06 -13.99 26.49
CA GLY A 251 -34.41 -13.59 26.08
C GLY A 251 -35.30 -14.79 25.73
N ALA A 252 -34.79 -15.76 24.96
CA ALA A 252 -35.53 -16.98 24.64
C ALA A 252 -35.78 -17.84 25.89
N LEU A 253 -34.79 -17.98 26.78
CA LEU A 253 -34.95 -18.72 28.04
C LEU A 253 -36.04 -18.09 28.93
N ILE A 254 -36.07 -16.77 29.05
CA ILE A 254 -37.11 -16.05 29.79
C ILE A 254 -38.48 -16.26 29.14
N ALA A 255 -38.58 -16.16 27.82
CA ALA A 255 -39.84 -16.38 27.11
C ALA A 255 -40.38 -17.80 27.33
N VAL A 256 -39.52 -18.81 27.27
CA VAL A 256 -39.87 -20.21 27.56
C VAL A 256 -40.29 -20.36 29.01
N ALA A 257 -39.56 -19.79 29.97
CA ALA A 257 -39.91 -19.87 31.39
C ALA A 257 -41.29 -19.25 31.68
N VAL A 258 -41.58 -18.08 31.11
CA VAL A 258 -42.90 -17.42 31.21
C VAL A 258 -43.98 -18.29 30.58
N TRP A 259 -43.74 -18.85 29.40
CA TRP A 259 -44.69 -19.73 28.71
C TRP A 259 -45.01 -20.99 29.52
N VAL A 260 -43.98 -21.65 30.07
CA VAL A 260 -44.15 -22.81 30.95
C VAL A 260 -44.99 -22.43 32.17
N ALA A 261 -44.59 -21.38 32.91
CA ALA A 261 -45.30 -20.93 34.11
C ALA A 261 -46.78 -20.59 33.85
N ALA A 262 -47.07 -19.93 32.71
CA ALA A 262 -48.43 -19.58 32.32
C ALA A 262 -49.31 -20.82 32.01
N ARG A 263 -48.73 -21.91 31.51
CA ARG A 263 -49.46 -23.16 31.23
C ARG A 263 -49.66 -24.01 32.48
N THR A 264 -48.70 -24.08 33.41
CA THR A 264 -48.87 -24.81 34.68
C THR A 264 -49.92 -24.17 35.58
N ALA A 265 -50.04 -22.83 35.58
CA ALA A 265 -51.06 -22.14 36.35
C ALA A 265 -52.50 -22.42 35.86
N LYS A 266 -52.70 -22.68 34.56
CA LYS A 266 -54.01 -23.10 34.01
C LYS A 266 -54.39 -24.53 34.38
N ALA A 267 -53.42 -25.45 34.51
CA ALA A 267 -53.68 -26.85 34.86
C ALA A 267 -54.17 -27.04 36.31
N LYS A 268 -53.87 -26.11 37.21
CA LYS A 268 -54.25 -26.19 38.64
C LYS A 268 -55.66 -25.66 38.95
N LYS A 269 -56.39 -25.17 37.95
CA LYS A 269 -57.77 -24.62 38.07
C LYS A 269 -58.85 -25.56 37.52
N SER A 270 -58.51 -26.83 37.23
CA SER A 270 -59.46 -27.90 36.90
C SER A 270 -59.66 -28.83 38.09
#